data_AF-A0A1L9BG96-F1
#
_entry.id   AF-A0A1L9BG96-F1
#
_cell.length_a   1.000
_cell.length_b   1.000
_cell.length_c   1.000
_cell.angle_alpha   90.00
_cell.angle_beta   90.00
_cell.angle_gamma   90.00
#
_symmetry.space_group_name_H-M   'P 1'
#
loop_
_entity.id
_entity.type
_entity.pdbx_description
1 polymer ?
#
loop_
_entity_poly.entity_id
_entity_poly.type
_entity_poly.pdbx_seq_one_letter_code
_entity_poly.pdbx_strand_id
1 'polypeptide(L)'
;MERLEVTEAALATEGALAQAVAAVATSPQGPLAVVMLKQGQGSGPGRAPGGRFAETVIRHRGGNRQVELSDGQRWHLPRGKSAADIPAEDKVGDMLQEAVTKAANEWGPHRLSQNERKAIDDAKKAGEYWLARLLEREARGRYVHEELKRQFQHRYRFNQQGVDVVDLSPGGYKYEILSGTHTNLARHGRRMAGEFFRMLTF
;
A
#
# COMPACT_ATOMS: atom_id res chain seq x y z
N MET A 1 29.85 -14.11 -26.77
CA MET A 1 29.10 -15.04 -25.91
C MET A 1 28.80 -14.33 -24.60
N GLU A 2 27.71 -13.57 -24.52
CA GLU A 2 27.28 -12.89 -23.28
C GLU A 2 25.84 -12.43 -23.50
N ARG A 3 24.87 -13.34 -23.31
CA ARG A 3 23.43 -12.99 -23.41
C ARG A 3 22.48 -14.06 -22.85
N LEU A 4 22.87 -14.77 -21.78
CA LEU A 4 22.02 -15.82 -21.20
C LEU A 4 21.76 -15.72 -19.68
N GLU A 5 22.45 -14.87 -18.92
CA GLU A 5 22.27 -14.84 -17.46
C GLU A 5 21.11 -13.95 -16.97
N VAL A 6 20.61 -13.02 -17.79
CA VAL A 6 19.54 -12.07 -17.38
C VAL A 6 18.15 -12.72 -17.40
N THR A 7 17.97 -13.85 -18.08
CA THR A 7 16.67 -14.53 -18.22
C THR A 7 16.35 -15.51 -17.08
N GLU A 8 17.33 -16.19 -16.51
CA GLU A 8 17.07 -17.19 -15.46
C GLU A 8 16.68 -16.56 -14.11
N ALA A 9 17.27 -15.42 -13.75
CA ALA A 9 16.94 -14.73 -12.50
C ALA A 9 15.51 -14.13 -12.52
N ALA A 10 15.06 -13.60 -13.66
CA ALA A 10 13.71 -13.07 -13.83
C ALA A 10 12.66 -14.21 -13.81
N LEU A 11 12.95 -15.33 -14.49
CA LEU A 11 12.09 -16.52 -14.51
C LEU A 11 12.04 -17.23 -13.15
N ALA A 12 13.13 -17.25 -12.39
CA ALA A 12 13.16 -17.79 -11.03
C ALA A 12 12.30 -16.96 -10.05
N THR A 13 12.19 -15.65 -10.27
CA THR A 13 11.36 -14.77 -9.44
C THR A 13 9.87 -14.93 -9.75
N GLU A 14 9.51 -15.17 -11.02
CA GLU A 14 8.13 -15.46 -11.44
C GLU A 14 7.67 -16.87 -11.03
N GLY A 15 8.56 -17.87 -11.09
CA GLY A 15 8.30 -19.22 -10.59
C GLY A 15 8.07 -19.28 -9.06
N ALA A 16 8.80 -18.48 -8.29
CA ALA A 16 8.62 -18.36 -6.85
C ALA A 16 7.29 -17.66 -6.48
N LEU A 17 6.83 -16.70 -7.29
CA LEU A 17 5.54 -16.04 -7.09
C LEU A 17 4.36 -16.98 -7.43
N ALA A 18 4.50 -17.80 -8.49
CA ALA A 18 3.51 -18.80 -8.84
C ALA A 18 3.41 -19.93 -7.80
N GLN A 19 4.53 -20.39 -7.24
CA GLN A 19 4.51 -21.38 -6.15
C GLN A 19 3.95 -20.81 -4.83
N ALA A 20 4.17 -19.53 -4.52
CA ALA A 20 3.58 -18.89 -3.36
C ALA A 20 2.05 -18.76 -3.45
N VAL A 21 1.51 -18.66 -4.68
CA VAL A 21 0.05 -18.62 -4.92
C VAL A 21 -0.55 -20.04 -4.98
N ALA A 22 0.18 -21.02 -5.52
CA ALA A 22 -0.25 -22.42 -5.52
C ALA A 22 -0.31 -23.05 -4.11
N ALA A 23 0.57 -22.63 -3.19
CA ALA A 23 0.55 -23.06 -1.80
C ALA A 23 -0.72 -22.64 -1.03
N VAL A 24 -1.51 -21.69 -1.57
CA VAL A 24 -2.81 -21.28 -1.00
C VAL A 24 -3.94 -22.23 -1.41
N ALA A 25 -3.74 -23.07 -2.43
CA ALA A 25 -4.81 -23.90 -3.00
C ALA A 25 -4.80 -25.38 -2.57
N THR A 26 -3.75 -25.89 -1.91
CA THR A 26 -3.63 -27.33 -1.60
C THR A 26 -3.22 -27.70 -0.17
N SER A 27 -3.40 -26.81 0.81
CA SER A 27 -3.40 -27.24 2.22
C SER A 27 -4.82 -27.57 2.67
N PRO A 28 -5.16 -28.83 2.96
CA PRO A 28 -6.47 -29.24 3.45
C PRO A 28 -6.59 -28.97 4.95
N GLN A 29 -6.41 -27.71 5.37
CA GLN A 29 -6.70 -27.26 6.73
C GLN A 29 -7.11 -25.78 6.69
N GLY A 30 -8.38 -25.55 6.34
CA GLY A 30 -9.07 -24.34 6.80
C GLY A 30 -9.18 -24.33 8.34
N PRO A 31 -9.42 -23.16 8.95
CA PRO A 31 -10.23 -22.11 8.36
C PRO A 31 -9.47 -20.79 8.17
N LEU A 32 -9.92 -20.07 7.14
CA LEU A 32 -10.01 -18.61 7.10
C LEU A 32 -10.06 -18.06 8.53
N ALA A 33 -8.95 -17.49 8.99
CA ALA A 33 -8.92 -16.78 10.25
C ALA A 33 -9.91 -15.62 10.12
N VAL A 34 -11.10 -15.83 10.65
CA VAL A 34 -12.07 -14.81 10.98
C VAL A 34 -11.28 -13.70 11.66
N VAL A 35 -11.02 -12.62 10.92
CA VAL A 35 -10.65 -11.36 11.54
C VAL A 35 -11.86 -11.04 12.40
N MET A 36 -11.77 -11.34 13.70
CA MET A 36 -12.77 -10.87 14.64
C MET A 36 -12.72 -9.35 14.55
N LEU A 37 -13.65 -8.83 13.75
CA LEU A 37 -14.14 -7.48 13.79
C LEU A 37 -14.64 -7.26 15.22
N LYS A 38 -13.74 -6.82 16.09
CA LYS A 38 -14.17 -5.88 17.11
C LYS A 38 -14.15 -4.54 16.39
N GLN A 39 -15.24 -4.23 15.69
CA GLN A 39 -15.66 -2.85 15.50
C GLN A 39 -15.66 -2.27 16.92
N GLY A 40 -14.60 -1.55 17.26
CA GLY A 40 -14.24 -1.29 18.63
C GLY A 40 -15.16 -0.26 19.25
N GLN A 41 -16.35 -0.67 19.70
CA GLN A 41 -16.94 -0.10 20.91
C GLN A 41 -15.88 -0.24 22.02
N GLY A 42 -15.26 0.86 22.42
CA GLY A 42 -14.38 0.90 23.60
C GLY A 42 -13.03 1.60 23.49
N SER A 43 -12.85 2.57 22.59
CA SER A 43 -11.87 3.64 22.80
C SER A 43 -12.49 4.91 22.26
N GLY A 44 -12.79 5.87 23.14
CA GLY A 44 -13.29 7.17 22.70
C GLY A 44 -12.37 7.77 21.63
N PRO A 45 -12.89 8.67 20.76
CA PRO A 45 -12.10 9.25 19.69
C PRO A 45 -10.81 9.81 20.29
N GLY A 46 -9.67 9.30 19.80
CA GLY A 46 -8.38 9.85 20.17
C GLY A 46 -8.34 11.29 19.70
N ARG A 47 -7.74 12.20 20.47
CA ARG A 47 -7.49 13.55 19.97
C ARG A 47 -6.15 13.56 19.23
N ALA A 48 -6.18 14.02 17.99
CA ALA A 48 -5.00 14.41 17.25
C ALA A 48 -4.81 15.93 17.34
N PRO A 49 -3.57 16.44 17.17
CA PRO A 49 -3.32 17.88 17.12
C PRO A 49 -4.12 18.57 16.01
N GLY A 50 -4.42 19.85 16.20
CA GLY A 50 -5.28 20.63 15.30
C GLY A 50 -6.78 20.45 15.55
N GLY A 51 -7.18 19.91 16.71
CA GLY A 51 -8.59 19.69 17.06
C GLY A 51 -9.25 18.52 16.34
N ARG A 52 -8.46 17.66 15.70
CA ARG A 52 -8.95 16.53 14.91
C ARG A 52 -9.25 15.32 15.79
N PHE A 53 -10.29 14.58 15.41
CA PHE A 53 -10.61 13.30 16.03
C PHE A 53 -9.91 12.19 15.26
N ALA A 54 -9.46 11.16 15.98
CA ALA A 54 -8.79 9.99 15.44
C ALA A 54 -9.53 8.72 15.84
N GLU A 55 -9.98 7.97 14.86
CA GLU A 55 -10.60 6.67 15.02
C GLU A 55 -9.61 5.55 14.64
N THR A 56 -9.56 4.49 15.43
CA THR A 56 -8.73 3.32 15.07
C THR A 56 -9.50 2.42 14.13
N VAL A 57 -9.06 2.34 12.87
CA VAL A 57 -9.70 1.52 11.82
C VAL A 57 -9.18 0.09 11.83
N ILE A 58 -7.87 -0.10 12.05
CA ILE A 58 -7.25 -1.43 12.13
C ILE A 58 -6.36 -1.50 13.35
N ARG A 59 -6.49 -2.59 14.12
CA ARG A 59 -5.58 -2.93 15.23
C ARG A 59 -4.93 -4.27 14.95
N HIS A 60 -3.59 -4.29 14.98
CA HIS A 60 -2.82 -5.51 14.78
C HIS A 60 -2.44 -6.13 16.13
N ARG A 61 -2.25 -7.45 16.18
CA ARG A 61 -1.85 -8.18 17.40
C ARG A 61 -0.50 -7.72 17.98
N GLY A 62 0.37 -7.13 17.14
CA GLY A 62 1.67 -6.57 17.55
C GLY A 62 1.60 -5.21 18.26
N GLY A 63 0.40 -4.64 18.44
CA GLY A 63 0.20 -3.36 19.11
C GLY A 63 0.32 -2.14 18.20
N ASN A 64 0.71 -2.32 16.93
CA ASN A 64 0.59 -1.30 15.91
C ASN A 64 -0.85 -1.19 15.40
N ARG A 65 -1.23 0.00 14.94
CA ARG A 65 -2.59 0.35 14.56
C ARG A 65 -2.63 1.27 13.35
N GLN A 66 -3.78 1.32 12.70
CA GLN A 66 -4.09 2.28 11.67
C GLN A 66 -5.20 3.17 12.18
N VAL A 67 -4.99 4.48 12.07
CA VAL A 67 -5.97 5.47 12.49
C VAL A 67 -6.39 6.31 11.30
N GLU A 68 -7.66 6.69 11.29
CA GLU A 68 -8.23 7.65 10.37
C GLU A 68 -8.63 8.88 11.17
N LEU A 69 -8.27 10.04 10.64
CA LEU A 69 -8.58 11.32 11.22
C LEU A 69 -9.89 11.87 10.64
N SER A 70 -10.49 12.83 11.34
CA SER A 70 -11.74 13.49 10.90
C SER A 70 -11.62 14.25 9.58
N ASP A 71 -10.41 14.56 9.12
CA ASP A 71 -10.13 15.18 7.82
C ASP A 71 -9.89 14.14 6.69
N GLY A 72 -10.04 12.85 7.00
CA GLY A 72 -9.82 11.74 6.07
C GLY A 72 -8.37 11.27 5.97
N GLN A 73 -7.42 11.92 6.67
CA GLN A 73 -6.04 11.44 6.69
C GLN A 73 -5.95 10.08 7.39
N ARG A 74 -5.17 9.17 6.81
CA ARG A 74 -4.93 7.86 7.40
C ARG A 74 -3.45 7.67 7.74
N TRP A 75 -3.20 7.15 8.93
CA TRP A 75 -1.86 7.01 9.49
C TRP A 75 -1.61 5.61 10.04
N HIS A 76 -0.40 5.10 9.83
CA HIS A 76 0.12 3.93 10.52
C HIS A 76 0.87 4.35 11.76
N LEU A 77 0.46 3.80 12.91
CA LEU A 77 1.08 4.05 14.20
C LEU A 77 1.75 2.77 14.70
N PRO A 78 3.08 2.75 14.87
CA PRO A 78 3.76 1.63 15.48
C PRO A 78 3.44 1.57 16.98
N ARG A 79 3.82 0.46 17.62
CA ARG A 79 3.64 0.31 19.07
C ARG A 79 4.33 1.47 19.81
N GLY A 80 3.62 2.07 20.76
CA GLY A 80 4.12 3.20 21.55
C GLY A 80 3.79 4.58 20.96
N LYS A 81 3.36 4.65 19.69
CA LYS A 81 2.86 5.90 19.07
C LYS A 81 1.34 6.03 19.19
N SER A 82 0.89 7.26 19.19
CA SER A 82 -0.50 7.66 19.39
C SER A 82 -0.97 8.69 18.37
N ALA A 83 -2.27 8.96 18.37
CA ALA A 83 -2.84 10.01 17.53
C ALA A 83 -2.29 11.41 17.90
N ALA A 84 -1.79 11.59 19.13
CA ALA A 84 -1.16 12.83 19.56
C ALA A 84 0.21 13.06 18.89
N ASP A 85 0.85 12.01 18.39
CA ASP A 85 2.14 12.09 17.67
C ASP A 85 1.96 12.51 16.20
N ILE A 86 0.73 12.54 15.69
CA ILE A 86 0.44 12.94 14.30
C ILE A 86 0.61 14.46 14.19
N PRO A 87 1.32 14.98 13.18
CA PRO A 87 1.46 16.41 12.98
C PRO A 87 0.11 17.10 12.80
N ALA A 88 -0.05 18.29 13.38
CA ALA A 88 -1.27 19.11 13.20
C ALA A 88 -1.52 19.46 11.73
N GLU A 89 -0.44 19.76 10.99
CA GLU A 89 -0.45 20.04 9.56
C GLU A 89 0.63 19.19 8.88
N ASP A 90 0.28 18.58 7.74
CA ASP A 90 1.20 17.78 6.92
C ASP A 90 1.05 18.17 5.45
N LYS A 91 1.56 19.36 5.13
CA LYS A 91 1.46 19.96 3.79
C LYS A 91 2.12 19.10 2.71
N VAL A 92 3.19 18.38 3.06
CA VAL A 92 3.87 17.46 2.15
C VAL A 92 2.98 16.26 1.85
N GLY A 93 2.42 15.62 2.87
CA GLY A 93 1.47 14.52 2.67
C GLY A 93 0.21 14.94 1.93
N ASP A 94 -0.30 16.17 2.16
CA ASP A 94 -1.47 16.69 1.44
C ASP A 94 -1.17 16.88 -0.06
N MET A 95 -0.03 17.50 -0.38
CA MET A 95 0.44 17.64 -1.75
C MET A 95 0.67 16.27 -2.42
N LEU A 96 1.28 15.32 -1.72
CA LEU A 96 1.50 13.97 -2.25
C LEU A 96 0.17 13.21 -2.44
N GLN A 97 -0.80 13.36 -1.53
CA GLN A 97 -2.14 12.77 -1.67
C GLN A 97 -2.86 13.32 -2.92
N GLU A 98 -2.77 14.62 -3.16
CA GLU A 98 -3.33 15.24 -4.37
C GLU A 98 -2.67 14.67 -5.64
N ALA A 99 -1.34 14.59 -5.65
CA ALA A 99 -0.59 14.01 -6.77
C ALA A 99 -0.95 12.53 -7.00
N VAL A 100 -1.08 11.73 -5.94
CA VAL A 100 -1.54 10.33 -6.00
C VAL A 100 -2.92 10.26 -6.65
N THR A 101 -3.85 11.09 -6.18
CA THR A 101 -5.22 11.12 -6.70
C THR A 101 -5.24 11.47 -8.18
N LYS A 102 -4.48 12.49 -8.59
CA LYS A 102 -4.37 12.91 -9.98
C LYS A 102 -3.78 11.81 -10.86
N ALA A 103 -2.63 11.25 -10.49
CA ALA A 103 -2.00 10.16 -11.24
C ALA A 103 -2.92 8.94 -11.36
N ALA A 104 -3.63 8.59 -10.27
CA ALA A 104 -4.55 7.47 -10.27
C ALA A 104 -5.78 7.69 -11.16
N ASN A 105 -6.22 8.94 -11.36
CA ASN A 105 -7.31 9.30 -12.27
C ASN A 105 -6.88 9.39 -13.73
N GLU A 106 -5.62 9.76 -14.00
CA GLU A 106 -5.04 9.75 -15.34
C GLU A 106 -4.73 8.33 -15.85
N TRP A 107 -4.57 7.38 -14.93
CA TRP A 107 -4.31 5.99 -15.28
C TRP A 107 -5.50 5.37 -16.01
N GLY A 108 -5.20 4.61 -17.06
CA GLY A 108 -6.16 3.72 -17.70
C GLY A 108 -5.46 2.58 -18.42
N PRO A 109 -6.22 1.63 -19.00
CA PRO A 109 -5.65 0.44 -19.65
C PRO A 109 -4.66 0.76 -20.78
N HIS A 110 -4.70 1.96 -21.36
CA HIS A 110 -3.74 2.40 -22.38
C HIS A 110 -2.31 2.59 -21.85
N ARG A 111 -2.12 2.64 -20.52
CA ARG A 111 -0.81 2.74 -19.84
C ARG A 111 -0.18 1.37 -19.54
N LEU A 112 -0.89 0.27 -19.79
CA LEU A 112 -0.36 -1.08 -19.62
C LEU A 112 0.74 -1.35 -20.65
N SER A 113 1.86 -1.90 -20.20
CA SER A 113 2.84 -2.55 -21.07
C SER A 113 2.22 -3.74 -21.80
N GLN A 114 2.88 -4.17 -22.87
CA GLN A 114 2.42 -5.33 -23.64
C GLN A 114 2.34 -6.59 -22.78
N ASN A 115 3.32 -6.80 -21.90
CA ASN A 115 3.36 -7.97 -21.00
C ASN A 115 2.24 -7.94 -19.97
N GLU A 116 1.98 -6.79 -19.35
CA GLU A 116 0.86 -6.64 -18.39
C GLU A 116 -0.48 -6.86 -19.07
N ARG A 117 -0.68 -6.28 -20.26
CA ARG A 117 -1.90 -6.47 -21.04
C ARG A 117 -2.11 -7.95 -21.36
N LYS A 118 -1.05 -8.63 -21.83
CA LYS A 118 -1.10 -10.06 -22.14
C LYS A 118 -1.46 -10.88 -20.89
N ALA A 119 -0.81 -10.64 -19.76
CA ALA A 119 -1.08 -11.38 -18.51
C ALA A 119 -2.52 -11.18 -18.02
N ILE A 120 -3.05 -9.95 -18.11
CA ILE A 120 -4.44 -9.64 -17.78
C ILE A 120 -5.41 -10.37 -18.73
N ASP A 121 -5.13 -10.35 -20.02
CA ASP A 121 -5.98 -11.00 -21.03
C ASP A 121 -5.95 -12.53 -20.89
N ASP A 122 -4.80 -13.12 -20.59
CA ASP A 122 -4.66 -14.56 -20.35
C ASP A 122 -5.44 -14.99 -19.09
N ALA A 123 -5.36 -14.22 -18.00
CA ALA A 123 -6.16 -14.46 -16.80
C ALA A 123 -7.67 -14.36 -17.09
N LYS A 124 -8.10 -13.38 -17.90
CA LYS A 124 -9.50 -13.25 -18.33
C LYS A 124 -9.94 -14.46 -19.18
N LYS A 125 -9.11 -14.92 -20.12
CA LYS A 125 -9.40 -16.10 -20.96
C LYS A 125 -9.49 -17.39 -20.14
N ALA A 126 -8.71 -17.50 -19.06
CA ALA A 126 -8.78 -18.61 -18.12
C ALA A 126 -9.98 -18.55 -17.16
N GLY A 127 -10.80 -17.49 -17.21
CA GLY A 127 -11.92 -17.26 -16.27
C GLY A 127 -11.48 -16.73 -14.90
N GLU A 128 -10.21 -16.40 -14.73
CA GLU A 128 -9.63 -15.89 -13.48
C GLU A 128 -9.78 -14.37 -13.36
N TYR A 129 -11.03 -13.88 -13.34
CA TYR A 129 -11.33 -12.44 -13.26
C TYR A 129 -10.76 -11.77 -12.00
N TRP A 130 -10.64 -12.52 -10.91
CA TRP A 130 -10.03 -12.04 -9.66
C TRP A 130 -8.53 -11.72 -9.87
N LEU A 131 -7.82 -12.56 -10.62
CA LEU A 131 -6.39 -12.39 -10.94
C LEU A 131 -6.22 -11.23 -11.90
N ALA A 132 -7.05 -11.15 -12.95
CA ALA A 132 -7.05 -10.03 -13.88
C ALA A 132 -7.23 -8.68 -13.14
N ARG A 133 -8.16 -8.61 -12.18
CA ARG A 133 -8.40 -7.40 -11.37
C ARG A 133 -7.25 -7.10 -10.40
N LEU A 134 -6.57 -8.12 -9.89
CA LEU A 134 -5.36 -7.94 -9.08
C LEU A 134 -4.23 -7.33 -9.91
N LEU A 135 -3.97 -7.90 -11.09
CA LEU A 135 -2.94 -7.42 -12.02
C LEU A 135 -3.20 -5.98 -12.49
N GLU A 136 -4.45 -5.63 -12.81
CA GLU A 136 -4.82 -4.25 -13.15
C GLU A 136 -4.53 -3.27 -12.01
N ARG A 137 -4.81 -3.66 -10.76
CA ARG A 137 -4.53 -2.83 -9.58
C ARG A 137 -3.04 -2.67 -9.31
N GLU A 138 -2.27 -3.73 -9.47
CA GLU A 138 -0.81 -3.68 -9.33
C GLU A 138 -0.19 -2.78 -10.40
N ALA A 139 -0.66 -2.88 -11.65
CA ALA A 139 -0.23 -2.00 -12.74
C ALA A 139 -0.60 -0.53 -12.48
N ARG A 140 -1.82 -0.26 -11.97
CA ARG A 140 -2.23 1.10 -11.54
C ARG A 140 -1.32 1.62 -10.42
N GLY A 141 -1.03 0.80 -9.41
CA GLY A 141 -0.11 1.15 -8.32
C GLY A 141 1.30 1.49 -8.80
N ARG A 142 1.86 0.67 -9.70
CA ARG A 142 3.17 0.94 -10.32
C ARG A 142 3.18 2.27 -11.08
N TYR A 143 2.15 2.52 -11.89
CA TYR A 143 2.04 3.78 -12.63
C TYR A 143 2.00 4.99 -11.69
N VAL A 144 1.17 4.95 -10.64
CA VAL A 144 1.06 6.04 -9.66
C VAL A 144 2.41 6.28 -8.97
N HIS A 145 3.10 5.22 -8.55
CA HIS A 145 4.43 5.34 -7.93
C HIS A 145 5.43 6.01 -8.88
N GLU A 146 5.55 5.52 -10.12
CA GLU A 146 6.51 6.05 -11.09
C GLU A 146 6.18 7.50 -11.51
N GLU A 147 4.90 7.85 -11.58
CA GLU A 147 4.47 9.22 -11.86
C GLU A 147 4.89 10.18 -10.73
N LEU A 148 4.66 9.79 -9.47
CA LEU A 148 5.10 10.58 -8.32
C LEU A 148 6.62 10.67 -8.24
N LYS A 149 7.32 9.56 -8.49
CA LYS A 149 8.77 9.52 -8.52
C LYS A 149 9.31 10.49 -9.56
N ARG A 150 8.76 10.48 -10.78
CA ARG A 150 9.15 11.42 -11.84
C ARG A 150 9.00 12.87 -11.40
N GLN A 151 7.90 13.21 -10.72
CA GLN A 151 7.62 14.57 -10.27
C GLN A 151 8.48 15.00 -9.08
N PHE A 152 8.73 14.12 -8.11
CA PHE A 152 9.25 14.52 -6.79
C PHE A 152 10.58 13.87 -6.37
N GLN A 153 11.19 12.98 -7.17
CA GLN A 153 12.46 12.32 -6.82
C GLN A 153 13.62 13.28 -6.55
N HIS A 154 13.52 14.52 -7.03
CA HIS A 154 14.53 15.55 -6.77
C HIS A 154 14.41 16.18 -5.37
N ARG A 155 13.29 15.96 -4.66
CA ARG A 155 13.02 16.50 -3.31
C ARG A 155 12.91 15.40 -2.25
N TYR A 156 12.35 14.25 -2.62
CA TYR A 156 12.09 13.16 -1.69
C TYR A 156 12.78 11.89 -2.14
N ARG A 157 13.07 11.01 -1.18
CA ARG A 157 13.64 9.70 -1.46
C ARG A 157 12.51 8.72 -1.74
N PHE A 158 12.53 8.13 -2.93
CA PHE A 158 11.60 7.08 -3.33
C PHE A 158 12.21 5.71 -3.12
N ASN A 159 11.38 4.74 -2.73
CA ASN A 159 11.78 3.36 -2.56
C ASN A 159 10.65 2.41 -2.99
N GLN A 160 10.97 1.36 -3.73
CA GLN A 160 9.98 0.36 -4.16
C GLN A 160 9.71 -0.72 -3.08
N GLN A 161 10.53 -0.76 -2.03
CA GLN A 161 10.46 -1.77 -0.97
C GLN A 161 10.34 -1.13 0.41
N GLY A 162 9.20 -1.29 1.07
CA GLY A 162 8.95 -0.68 2.36
C GLY A 162 8.03 0.53 2.19
N VAL A 163 8.44 1.68 2.73
CA VAL A 163 7.75 2.96 2.60
C VAL A 163 8.09 3.57 1.23
N ASP A 164 7.07 3.92 0.44
CA ASP A 164 7.22 4.46 -0.91
C ASP A 164 7.99 5.79 -0.98
N VAL A 165 7.71 6.73 -0.07
CA VAL A 165 8.27 8.09 -0.08
C VAL A 165 8.77 8.49 1.30
N VAL A 166 9.98 9.04 1.36
CA VAL A 166 10.57 9.58 2.58
C VAL A 166 10.98 11.03 2.37
N ASP A 167 10.43 11.93 3.18
CA ASP A 167 10.91 13.30 3.30
C ASP A 167 12.10 13.34 4.26
N LEU A 168 13.26 13.76 3.75
CA LEU A 168 14.53 13.81 4.48
C LEU A 168 14.76 15.17 5.15
N SER A 169 13.83 16.12 5.02
CA SER A 169 13.93 17.39 5.74
C SER A 169 13.80 17.19 7.26
N PRO A 170 14.32 18.13 8.08
CA PRO A 170 14.13 18.07 9.53
C PRO A 170 12.64 18.06 9.90
N GLY A 171 12.19 16.98 10.54
CA GLY A 171 10.77 16.77 10.86
C GLY A 171 9.94 16.18 9.72
N GLY A 172 10.58 15.73 8.63
CA GLY A 172 9.93 15.05 7.52
C GLY A 172 9.33 13.69 7.92
N TYR A 173 8.28 13.31 7.20
CA TYR A 173 7.54 12.06 7.42
C TYR A 173 7.75 11.04 6.31
N LYS A 174 7.24 9.85 6.57
CA LYS A 174 7.20 8.71 5.67
C LYS A 174 5.80 8.59 5.08
N TYR A 175 5.69 8.24 3.81
CA TYR A 175 4.42 8.10 3.10
C TYR A 175 4.37 6.81 2.30
N GLU A 176 3.26 6.10 2.39
CA GLU A 176 3.01 4.86 1.66
C GLU A 176 1.84 5.03 0.70
N ILE A 177 2.03 4.69 -0.57
CA ILE A 177 1.04 4.82 -1.63
C ILE A 177 0.28 3.48 -1.77
N LEU A 178 -1.03 3.51 -1.58
CA LEU A 178 -1.86 2.31 -1.45
C LEU A 178 -3.14 2.42 -2.29
N SER A 179 -3.64 1.27 -2.74
CA SER A 179 -4.93 1.17 -3.44
C SER A 179 -6.17 1.36 -2.54
N GLY A 180 -5.97 1.74 -1.27
CA GLY A 180 -7.05 1.96 -0.28
C GLY A 180 -7.87 0.72 0.12
N THR A 181 -7.67 -0.45 -0.49
CA THR A 181 -8.45 -1.64 -0.17
C THR A 181 -8.10 -2.19 1.22
N HIS A 182 -9.10 -2.69 1.96
CA HIS A 182 -8.89 -3.22 3.32
C HIS A 182 -7.78 -4.28 3.38
N THR A 183 -7.74 -5.19 2.39
CA THR A 183 -6.70 -6.23 2.30
C THR A 183 -5.30 -5.64 2.10
N ASN A 184 -5.17 -4.62 1.25
CA ASN A 184 -3.91 -3.95 0.98
C ASN A 184 -3.42 -3.18 2.23
N LEU A 185 -4.30 -2.40 2.85
CA LEU A 185 -4.02 -1.69 4.11
C LEU A 185 -3.57 -2.65 5.23
N ALA A 186 -4.31 -3.74 5.46
CA ALA A 186 -4.00 -4.71 6.51
C ALA A 186 -2.70 -5.49 6.26
N ARG A 187 -2.31 -5.69 4.99
CA ARG A 187 -1.04 -6.34 4.61
C ARG A 187 0.14 -5.40 4.86
N HIS A 188 0.05 -4.15 4.39
CA HIS A 188 1.13 -3.18 4.53
C HIS A 188 1.39 -2.81 6.00
N GLY A 189 0.34 -2.62 6.80
CA GLY A 189 0.51 -2.39 8.24
C GLY A 189 1.16 -3.54 9.00
N ARG A 190 1.08 -4.79 8.51
CA ARG A 190 1.81 -5.92 9.10
C ARG A 190 3.28 -5.92 8.71
N ARG A 191 3.58 -5.66 7.43
CA ARG A 191 4.95 -5.64 6.90
C ARG A 191 5.80 -4.53 7.55
N MET A 192 5.17 -3.40 7.88
CA MET A 192 5.83 -2.19 8.36
C MET A 192 5.44 -1.84 9.80
N ALA A 193 5.30 -2.86 10.67
CA ALA A 193 4.75 -2.69 12.01
C ALA A 193 5.53 -1.73 12.92
N GLY A 194 6.83 -1.51 12.65
CA GLY A 194 7.69 -0.57 13.38
C GLY A 194 7.72 0.84 12.79
N GLU A 195 7.09 1.07 11.64
CA GLU A 195 7.17 2.32 10.92
C GLU A 195 6.03 3.27 11.30
N PHE A 196 6.32 4.57 11.33
CA PHE A 196 5.32 5.62 11.46
C PHE A 196 5.22 6.36 10.12
N PHE A 197 4.07 6.27 9.47
CA PHE A 197 3.88 6.83 8.12
C PHE A 197 2.42 7.19 7.86
N ARG A 198 2.22 8.13 6.94
CA ARG A 198 0.90 8.45 6.38
C ARG A 198 0.60 7.55 5.20
N MET A 199 -0.63 7.09 5.10
CA MET A 199 -1.12 6.32 3.96
C MET A 199 -1.75 7.27 2.95
N LEU A 200 -1.28 7.19 1.70
CA LEU A 200 -1.80 7.94 0.57
C LEU A 200 -2.62 7.00 -0.31
N THR A 201 -3.94 7.19 -0.40
CA THR A 201 -4.84 6.20 -1.02
C THR A 201 -5.50 6.68 -2.31
N PHE A 202 -5.82 5.75 -3.23
CA PHE A 202 -6.49 6.00 -4.52
C PHE A 202 -7.41 4.85 -4.99
#